data_AF-A0A1N6NJN0-F1
#
_entry.id   AF-A0A1N6NJN0-F1
#
_cell.length_a   1.000
_cell.length_b   1.000
_cell.length_c   1.000
_cell.angle_alpha   90.00
_cell.angle_beta   90.00
_cell.angle_gamma   90.00
#
_symmetry.space_group_name_H-M   'P 1'
#
loop_
_entity.id
_entity.type
_entity.pdbx_description
1 polymer ?
#
loop_
_entity_poly.entity_id
_entity_poly.type
_entity_poly.pdbx_seq_one_letter_code
_entity_poly.pdbx_strand_id
1 'polypeptide(L)'
;MIIQWKWNDPEHIDAHRQDFSEPPERVMDWLVEEHLSSISPAHRQGWVHASYEYPRFAGVSGLREVPPDGSASFWGYRNKRTIPSHLCEGEKSLTREICLWGWWDSPCFVVHTLYPGAKAPREIHDPDLTLQEIAGAIEFWRVHAIVVEKGDWSESHH
;
A
#
# COMPACT_ATOMS: atom_id res chain seq x y z
N MET A 1 19.17 -17.49 9.60
CA MET A 1 19.10 -16.19 10.32
C MET A 1 17.62 -15.93 10.57
N ILE A 2 17.20 -15.67 11.81
CA ILE A 2 15.80 -15.31 12.08
C ILE A 2 15.67 -13.81 11.85
N ILE A 3 14.86 -13.41 10.87
CA ILE A 3 14.55 -12.00 10.61
C ILE A 3 13.54 -11.56 11.66
N GLN A 4 13.84 -10.48 12.39
CA GLN A 4 12.85 -9.81 13.23
C GLN A 4 12.15 -8.75 12.40
N TRP A 5 10.83 -8.60 12.49
CA TRP A 5 10.13 -7.52 11.80
C TRP A 5 9.60 -6.48 12.79
N LYS A 6 9.57 -5.21 12.38
CA LYS A 6 8.97 -4.11 13.14
C LYS A 6 8.22 -3.17 12.20
N TRP A 7 7.07 -2.67 12.61
CA TRP A 7 6.39 -1.59 11.89
C TRP A 7 7.16 -0.28 12.08
N ASN A 8 7.35 0.47 11.00
CA ASN A 8 7.88 1.83 11.07
C ASN A 8 6.90 2.76 11.81
N ASP A 9 5.61 2.56 11.53
CA ASP A 9 4.50 3.26 12.16
C ASP A 9 3.41 2.22 12.51
N PRO A 10 3.33 1.80 13.79
CA PRO A 10 2.31 0.86 14.23
C PRO A 10 0.88 1.36 14.03
N GLU A 11 0.64 2.67 13.99
CA GLU A 11 -0.71 3.22 13.77
C GLU A 11 -1.11 3.11 12.29
N HIS A 12 -0.14 3.10 11.38
CA HIS A 12 -0.38 2.96 9.94
C HIS A 12 -0.94 1.58 9.55
N ILE A 13 -0.50 0.51 10.21
CA ILE A 13 -1.05 -0.83 9.94
C ILE A 13 -2.50 -0.95 10.41
N ASP A 14 -2.89 -0.27 11.49
CA ASP A 14 -4.27 -0.30 11.97
C ASP A 14 -5.26 0.31 10.95
N ALA A 15 -4.80 1.28 10.15
CA ALA A 15 -5.60 1.84 9.05
C ALA A 15 -5.88 0.83 7.92
N HIS A 16 -4.96 -0.12 7.70
CA HIS A 16 -5.08 -1.16 6.68
C HIS A 16 -5.58 -2.50 7.20
N ARG A 17 -5.60 -2.71 8.52
CA ARG A 17 -5.98 -3.98 9.15
C ARG A 17 -7.34 -4.49 8.69
N GLN A 18 -8.30 -3.59 8.50
CA GLN A 18 -9.64 -3.91 8.00
C GLN A 18 -9.66 -4.37 6.53
N ASP A 19 -8.63 -4.04 5.75
CA ASP A 19 -8.52 -4.48 4.36
C ASP A 19 -8.04 -5.94 4.26
N PHE A 20 -7.49 -6.52 5.33
CA PHE A 20 -7.01 -7.89 5.34
C PHE A 20 -8.10 -8.90 5.76
N SER A 21 -8.16 -10.03 5.05
CA SER A 21 -9.00 -11.19 5.41
C SER A 21 -8.26 -12.19 6.30
N GLU A 22 -6.93 -12.18 6.29
CA GLU A 22 -6.04 -12.95 7.17
C GLU A 22 -5.21 -11.97 8.03
N PRO A 23 -4.85 -12.27 9.29
CA PRO A 23 -4.09 -11.34 10.12
C PRO A 23 -2.80 -10.84 9.42
N PRO A 24 -2.53 -9.51 9.35
CA PRO A 24 -1.33 -8.98 8.70
C PRO A 24 -0.04 -9.62 9.20
N GLU A 25 0.01 -9.98 10.48
CA GLU A 25 1.14 -10.65 11.12
C GLU A 25 1.41 -12.02 10.47
N ARG A 26 0.35 -12.77 10.15
CA ARG A 26 0.46 -14.07 9.48
C ARG A 26 0.93 -13.94 8.03
N VAL A 27 0.49 -12.89 7.34
CA VAL A 27 0.96 -12.57 5.99
C VAL A 27 2.45 -12.20 6.02
N MET A 28 2.86 -11.41 7.02
CA MET A 28 4.26 -11.02 7.21
C MET A 28 5.16 -12.22 7.54
N ASP A 29 4.73 -13.12 8.42
CA ASP A 29 5.50 -14.32 8.75
C ASP A 29 5.75 -15.17 7.50
N TRP A 30 4.73 -15.35 6.65
CA TRP A 30 4.88 -16.03 5.35
C TRP A 30 5.84 -15.29 4.40
N LEU A 31 5.73 -13.96 4.27
CA LEU A 31 6.65 -13.18 3.45
C LEU A 31 8.10 -13.35 3.91
N VAL A 32 8.31 -13.32 5.23
CA VAL A 32 9.62 -13.51 5.84
C VAL A 32 10.15 -14.90 5.55
N GLU A 33 9.36 -15.95 5.77
CA GLU A 33 9.76 -17.33 5.57
C GLU A 33 10.09 -17.65 4.11
N GLU A 34 9.18 -17.33 3.19
CA GLU A 34 9.24 -17.78 1.79
C GLU A 34 10.02 -16.85 0.85
N HIS A 35 10.06 -15.55 1.16
CA HIS A 35 10.59 -14.55 0.23
C HIS A 35 11.77 -13.77 0.82
N LEU A 36 11.63 -13.19 2.00
CA LEU A 36 12.63 -12.26 2.54
C LEU A 36 13.79 -12.97 3.26
N SER A 37 13.61 -14.19 3.77
CA SER A 37 14.66 -15.00 4.42
C SER A 37 15.88 -15.24 3.54
N SER A 38 15.67 -15.25 2.22
CA SER A 38 16.69 -15.48 1.20
C SER A 38 17.38 -14.20 0.70
N ILE A 39 16.87 -13.02 1.09
CA ILE A 39 17.30 -11.73 0.57
C ILE A 39 18.03 -10.97 1.69
N SER A 40 19.30 -10.62 1.48
CA SER A 40 20.04 -9.65 2.32
C SER A 40 20.41 -8.43 1.48
N PRO A 41 19.56 -7.40 1.39
CA PRO A 41 19.89 -6.17 0.67
C PRO A 41 21.01 -5.39 1.36
N ALA A 42 21.66 -4.49 0.61
CA ALA A 42 22.61 -3.54 1.19
C ALA A 42 21.90 -2.68 2.26
N HIS A 43 22.45 -2.69 3.47
CA HIS A 43 21.88 -2.03 4.65
C HIS A 43 21.56 -0.55 4.37
N ARG A 44 20.39 -0.07 4.84
CA ARG A 44 19.95 1.33 4.85
C ARG A 44 19.88 2.10 3.51
N GLN A 45 20.28 1.54 2.38
CA GLN A 45 20.32 2.28 1.10
C GLN A 45 19.26 1.88 0.07
N GLY A 46 18.42 0.87 0.35
CA GLY A 46 17.39 0.44 -0.59
C GLY A 46 16.08 0.08 0.10
N TRP A 47 15.02 0.74 -0.32
CA TRP A 47 13.65 0.28 -0.06
C TRP A 47 13.42 -1.02 -0.83
N VAL A 48 12.92 -2.05 -0.15
CA VAL A 48 12.26 -3.19 -0.79
C VAL A 48 10.87 -2.72 -1.16
N HIS A 49 10.58 -2.72 -2.46
CA HIS A 49 9.29 -2.36 -3.01
C HIS A 49 8.84 -3.46 -3.99
N ALA A 50 8.00 -4.37 -3.53
CA ALA A 50 7.66 -5.61 -4.24
C ALA A 50 6.20 -6.01 -4.06
N SER A 51 5.70 -6.80 -5.03
CA SER A 51 4.43 -7.52 -4.94
C SER A 51 4.69 -9.02 -4.79
N TYR A 52 3.87 -9.67 -3.98
CA TYR A 52 3.89 -11.11 -3.77
C TYR A 52 2.48 -11.68 -3.89
N GLU A 53 2.32 -12.91 -4.37
CA GLU A 53 1.04 -13.60 -4.40
C GLU A 53 0.89 -14.51 -3.17
N TYR A 54 0.00 -14.15 -2.26
CA TYR A 54 -0.30 -14.94 -1.08
C TYR A 54 -1.07 -16.23 -1.45
N PRO A 55 -0.83 -17.39 -0.81
CA PRO A 55 -1.50 -18.65 -1.15
C PRO A 55 -3.02 -18.64 -0.99
N ARG A 56 -3.57 -17.68 -0.25
CA ARG A 56 -5.01 -17.47 0.00
C ARG A 56 -5.40 -16.04 -0.34
N PHE A 57 -6.69 -15.74 -0.30
CA PHE A 57 -7.12 -14.34 -0.28
C PHE A 57 -6.50 -13.64 0.91
N ALA A 58 -5.69 -12.63 0.63
CA ALA A 58 -5.04 -11.83 1.64
C ALA A 58 -6.00 -10.77 2.19
N GLY A 59 -6.90 -10.27 1.36
CA GLY A 59 -7.76 -9.14 1.68
C GLY A 59 -8.49 -8.58 0.48
N VAL A 60 -8.86 -7.31 0.58
CA VAL A 60 -9.52 -6.54 -0.46
C VAL A 60 -8.61 -5.42 -0.96
N SER A 61 -8.47 -5.34 -2.28
CA SER A 61 -7.84 -4.21 -2.97
C SER A 61 -8.82 -3.06 -3.06
N GLY A 62 -8.37 -1.89 -2.63
CA GLY A 62 -9.05 -0.61 -2.70
C GLY A 62 -8.57 0.22 -3.88
N LEU A 63 -8.05 -0.39 -4.94
CA LEU A 63 -7.68 0.30 -6.18
C LEU A 63 -8.51 -0.22 -7.34
N ARG A 64 -9.00 0.70 -8.18
CA ARG A 64 -9.73 0.41 -9.41
C ARG A 64 -9.17 1.23 -10.56
N GLU A 65 -9.08 0.61 -11.73
CA GLU A 65 -8.82 1.35 -12.96
C GLU A 65 -9.97 2.33 -13.27
N VAL A 66 -9.60 3.53 -13.70
CA VAL A 66 -10.51 4.61 -14.10
C VAL A 66 -10.49 4.72 -15.63
N PRO A 67 -11.65 4.91 -16.27
CA PRO A 67 -11.71 5.17 -17.70
C PRO A 67 -10.86 6.39 -18.11
N PRO A 68 -10.32 6.43 -19.34
CA PRO A 68 -9.47 7.53 -19.80
C PRO A 68 -10.12 8.92 -19.74
N ASP A 69 -11.45 8.99 -19.75
CA ASP A 69 -12.22 10.23 -19.65
C ASP A 69 -12.40 10.74 -18.21
N GLY A 70 -11.97 9.98 -17.19
CA GLY A 70 -12.08 10.33 -15.78
C GLY A 70 -13.51 10.31 -15.22
N SER A 71 -14.49 9.85 -15.99
CA SER A 71 -15.92 9.99 -15.65
C SER A 71 -16.35 9.20 -14.39
N ALA A 72 -15.54 8.25 -13.95
CA ALA A 72 -15.84 7.38 -12.82
C ALA A 72 -14.96 7.64 -11.59
N SER A 73 -14.38 8.84 -11.48
CA SER A 73 -13.54 9.24 -10.36
C SER A 73 -13.66 10.73 -10.02
N PHE A 74 -13.11 11.11 -8.86
CA PHE A 74 -13.06 12.48 -8.36
C PHE A 74 -11.83 12.67 -7.45
N TRP A 75 -11.52 13.91 -7.06
CA TRP A 75 -10.50 14.20 -6.05
C TRP A 75 -11.17 14.54 -4.71
N GLY A 76 -10.71 13.94 -3.62
CA GLY A 76 -11.28 14.17 -2.29
C GLY A 76 -10.34 13.72 -1.16
N TYR A 77 -10.69 14.01 0.09
CA TYR A 77 -9.88 13.65 1.25
C TYR A 77 -10.39 12.36 1.86
N ARG A 78 -9.55 11.33 1.95
CA ARG A 78 -9.88 10.06 2.63
C ARG A 78 -9.71 10.21 4.14
N ASN A 79 -10.65 9.70 4.94
CA ASN A 79 -10.60 9.53 6.40
C ASN A 79 -9.38 10.17 7.11
N LYS A 80 -9.53 11.42 7.59
CA LYS A 80 -8.52 12.18 8.38
C LYS A 80 -7.16 12.43 7.67
N ARG A 81 -7.01 12.11 6.39
CA ARG A 81 -5.79 12.45 5.64
C ARG A 81 -5.76 13.93 5.28
N THR A 82 -4.56 14.49 5.29
CA THR A 82 -4.33 15.91 5.03
C THR A 82 -4.10 16.23 3.55
N ILE A 83 -3.95 15.19 2.71
CA ILE A 83 -3.73 15.31 1.28
C ILE A 83 -4.95 14.77 0.52
N PRO A 84 -5.35 15.42 -0.59
CA PRO A 84 -6.38 14.89 -1.46
C PRO A 84 -5.84 13.65 -2.21
N SER A 85 -6.73 12.69 -2.43
CA SER A 85 -6.46 11.48 -3.17
C SER A 85 -7.39 11.38 -4.39
N HIS A 86 -6.99 10.62 -5.40
CA HIS A 86 -7.84 10.28 -6.53
C HIS A 86 -8.76 9.13 -6.13
N LEU A 87 -10.07 9.37 -6.08
CA LEU A 87 -11.07 8.49 -5.47
C LEU A 87 -12.13 8.03 -6.48
N CYS A 88 -12.74 6.89 -6.21
CA CYS A 88 -13.96 6.43 -6.87
C CYS A 88 -14.87 5.70 -5.88
N GLU A 89 -16.19 5.84 -6.02
CA GLU A 89 -17.13 5.02 -5.25
C GLU A 89 -17.28 3.64 -5.89
N GLY A 90 -17.33 2.60 -5.06
CA GLY A 90 -17.53 1.22 -5.52
C GLY A 90 -17.24 0.17 -4.46
N GLU A 91 -17.30 -1.09 -4.88
CA GLU A 91 -16.95 -2.24 -4.04
C GLU A 91 -15.47 -2.59 -4.21
N LYS A 92 -14.77 -2.80 -3.09
CA LYS A 92 -13.39 -3.29 -3.09
C LYS A 92 -13.35 -4.74 -3.59
N SER A 93 -12.29 -5.10 -4.32
CA SER A 93 -12.16 -6.43 -4.93
C SER A 93 -11.28 -7.36 -4.10
N LEU A 94 -11.70 -8.60 -3.86
CA LEU A 94 -10.85 -9.59 -3.20
C LEU A 94 -9.56 -9.84 -3.99
N THR A 95 -8.44 -9.95 -3.27
CA THR A 95 -7.13 -10.14 -3.88
C THR A 95 -6.25 -11.10 -3.07
N ARG A 96 -5.33 -11.74 -3.79
CA ARG A 96 -4.22 -12.53 -3.23
C ARG A 96 -2.90 -11.75 -3.28
N GLU A 97 -2.87 -10.63 -3.97
CA GLU A 97 -1.67 -9.82 -4.11
C GLU A 97 -1.38 -9.05 -2.81
N ILE A 98 -0.10 -9.00 -2.46
CA ILE A 98 0.44 -8.27 -1.32
C ILE A 98 1.47 -7.28 -1.82
N CYS A 99 1.22 -6.00 -1.61
CA CYS A 99 2.20 -4.95 -1.75
C CYS A 99 3.00 -4.79 -0.45
N LEU A 100 4.33 -4.85 -0.56
CA LEU A 100 5.26 -4.65 0.55
C LEU A 100 6.20 -3.47 0.26
N TRP A 101 6.29 -2.59 1.24
CA TRP A 101 7.32 -1.56 1.36
C TRP A 101 8.03 -1.68 2.70
N GLY A 102 9.34 -1.75 2.66
CA GLY A 102 10.16 -1.78 3.86
C GLY A 102 11.65 -1.67 3.56
N TRP A 103 12.47 -1.74 4.59
CA TRP A 103 13.92 -1.76 4.43
C TRP A 103 14.58 -2.63 5.49
N TRP A 104 15.82 -3.01 5.22
CA TRP A 104 16.63 -3.79 6.14
C TRP A 104 17.41 -2.92 7.12
N ASP A 105 17.21 -3.22 8.40
CA ASP A 105 17.88 -2.63 9.58
C ASP A 105 18.35 -3.77 10.50
N SER A 106 19.39 -4.49 10.04
CA SER A 106 19.85 -5.76 10.62
C SER A 106 19.94 -5.75 12.16
N PRO A 107 19.40 -6.79 12.85
CA PRO A 107 18.82 -8.02 12.31
C PRO A 107 17.34 -7.90 11.90
N CYS A 108 16.81 -6.68 11.83
CA CYS A 108 15.39 -6.43 11.62
C CYS A 108 15.04 -6.05 10.16
N PHE A 109 13.83 -6.39 9.75
CA PHE A 109 13.15 -5.81 8.59
C PHE A 109 12.11 -4.79 9.07
N VAL A 110 12.25 -3.55 8.64
CA VAL A 110 11.35 -2.45 9.01
C VAL A 110 10.27 -2.33 7.94
N VAL A 111 9.02 -2.53 8.33
CA VAL A 111 7.87 -2.50 7.43
C VAL A 111 7.26 -1.11 7.48
N HIS A 112 7.21 -0.43 6.34
CA HIS A 112 6.52 0.85 6.20
C HIS A 112 5.07 0.63 5.78
N THR A 113 4.86 -0.20 4.77
CA THR A 113 3.54 -0.49 4.23
C THR A 113 3.45 -1.98 3.90
N LEU A 114 2.36 -2.59 4.36
CA LEU A 114 1.92 -3.90 3.92
C LEU A 114 0.44 -3.76 3.57
N TYR A 115 0.07 -4.10 2.34
CA TYR A 115 -1.28 -3.84 1.85
C TYR A 115 -1.74 -4.96 0.89
N PRO A 116 -2.97 -5.50 1.03
CA PRO A 116 -3.54 -6.39 0.04
C PRO A 116 -3.91 -5.59 -1.21
N GLY A 117 -3.29 -5.91 -2.34
CA GLY A 117 -3.57 -5.23 -3.60
C GLY A 117 -2.33 -5.03 -4.45
N ALA A 118 -2.54 -4.25 -5.51
CA ALA A 118 -1.51 -3.91 -6.46
C ALA A 118 -0.38 -3.09 -5.83
N LYS A 119 0.81 -3.24 -6.40
CA LYS A 119 1.96 -2.36 -6.14
C LYS A 119 1.64 -0.92 -6.51
N ALA A 120 1.16 -0.14 -5.55
CA ALA A 120 0.94 1.29 -5.73
C ALA A 120 2.21 2.08 -5.37
N PRO A 121 2.68 3.01 -6.23
CA PRO A 121 3.67 4.01 -5.83
C PRO A 121 3.09 4.94 -4.75
N ARG A 122 3.94 5.70 -4.07
CA ARG A 122 3.48 6.80 -3.20
C ARG A 122 2.58 7.77 -3.98
N GLU A 123 1.64 8.40 -3.28
CA GLU A 123 0.76 9.41 -3.88
C GLU A 123 1.57 10.63 -4.35
N ILE A 124 1.10 11.30 -5.40
CA ILE A 124 1.79 12.46 -6.00
C ILE A 124 2.02 13.62 -5.02
N HIS A 125 1.28 13.66 -3.92
CA HIS A 125 1.37 14.66 -2.86
C HIS A 125 2.13 14.17 -1.61
N ASP A 126 2.68 12.96 -1.63
CA ASP A 126 3.50 12.41 -0.54
C ASP A 126 4.84 13.18 -0.47
N PRO A 127 5.21 13.75 0.70
CA PRO A 127 6.41 14.58 0.83
C PRO A 127 7.73 13.81 0.65
N ASP A 128 7.71 12.48 0.80
CA ASP A 128 8.89 11.63 0.62
C ASP A 128 9.03 11.12 -0.82
N LEU A 129 8.09 11.45 -1.73
CA LEU A 129 8.17 11.07 -3.14
C LEU A 129 9.32 11.82 -3.83
N THR A 130 10.29 11.07 -4.36
CA THR A 130 11.45 11.68 -5.02
C THR A 130 11.12 12.19 -6.43
N LEU A 131 11.87 13.18 -6.94
CA LEU A 131 11.68 13.73 -8.29
C LEU A 131 11.72 12.66 -9.38
N GLN A 132 12.52 11.60 -9.18
CA GLN A 132 12.65 10.48 -10.11
C GLN A 132 11.41 9.57 -10.11
N GLU A 133 10.68 9.48 -8.99
CA GLU A 133 9.48 8.63 -8.85
C GLU A 133 8.21 9.34 -9.30
N ILE A 134 8.19 10.68 -9.32
CA ILE A 134 7.01 11.49 -9.66
C ILE A 134 6.37 11.09 -10.99
N ALA A 135 7.15 10.87 -12.04
CA ALA A 135 6.60 10.54 -13.35
C ALA A 135 5.79 9.22 -13.32
N GLY A 136 6.35 8.19 -12.67
CA GLY A 136 5.67 6.89 -12.52
C GLY A 136 4.45 6.98 -11.58
N ALA A 137 4.54 7.79 -10.51
CA ALA A 137 3.40 8.04 -9.64
C ALA A 137 2.26 8.73 -10.39
N ILE A 138 2.54 9.76 -11.18
CA ILE A 138 1.53 10.45 -12.00
C ILE A 138 0.88 9.48 -12.98
N GLU A 139 1.68 8.68 -13.69
CA GLU A 139 1.14 7.71 -14.67
C GLU A 139 0.22 6.68 -14.00
N PHE A 140 0.64 6.13 -12.86
CA PHE A 140 -0.12 5.16 -12.11
C PHE A 140 -1.43 5.76 -11.56
N TRP A 141 -1.35 6.89 -10.85
CA TRP A 141 -2.50 7.51 -10.20
C TRP A 141 -3.45 8.18 -11.18
N ARG A 142 -3.02 8.47 -12.41
CA ARG A 142 -3.93 8.90 -13.49
C ARG A 142 -4.92 7.81 -13.86
N VAL A 143 -4.48 6.55 -13.89
CA VAL A 143 -5.31 5.43 -14.36
C VAL A 143 -5.92 4.62 -13.22
N HIS A 144 -5.46 4.79 -11.97
CA HIS A 144 -6.03 4.14 -10.80
C HIS A 144 -6.62 5.17 -9.82
N ALA A 145 -7.81 4.89 -9.32
CA ALA A 145 -8.42 5.59 -8.20
C ALA A 145 -8.57 4.65 -6.99
N ILE A 146 -8.53 5.24 -5.80
CA ILE A 146 -8.80 4.57 -4.54
C ILE A 146 -10.31 4.40 -4.39
N VAL A 147 -10.75 3.16 -4.20
CA VAL A 147 -12.13 2.80 -3.94
C VAL A 147 -12.49 3.21 -2.51
N VAL A 148 -13.53 4.03 -2.38
CA VAL A 148 -14.07 4.51 -1.10
C VAL A 148 -15.55 4.18 -0.97
N GLU A 149 -16.00 3.99 0.26
CA GLU A 149 -17.42 3.88 0.59
C GLU A 149 -17.96 5.21 1.11
N LYS A 150 -19.30 5.35 1.13
CA LYS A 150 -19.94 6.56 1.62
C LYS A 150 -19.61 6.75 3.11
N GLY A 151 -18.97 7.87 3.44
CA GLY A 151 -18.50 8.18 4.79
C GLY A 151 -17.00 8.04 4.98
N ASP A 152 -16.28 7.45 4.02
CA ASP A 152 -14.82 7.35 4.04
C ASP A 152 -14.10 8.59 3.49
N TRP A 153 -14.85 9.58 2.98
CA TRP A 153 -14.30 10.72 2.26
C TRP A 153 -15.07 12.04 2.48
N SER A 154 -14.39 13.17 2.23
CA SER A 154 -14.97 14.52 2.23
C SER A 154 -14.46 15.38 1.07
N GLU A 155 -15.28 16.34 0.61
CA GLU A 155 -14.89 17.34 -0.41
C GLU A 155 -13.97 18.43 0.16
N SER A 156 -14.01 18.64 1.47
CA SER A 156 -13.22 19.64 2.19
C SER A 156 -12.37 18.99 3.28
N HIS A 157 -11.16 19.49 3.47
CA HIS A 157 -10.32 19.13 4.60
C HIS A 157 -11.02 19.48 5.92
N HIS A 158 -11.04 18.56 6.88
CA HIS A 158 -11.59 18.74 8.22
C HIS A 158 -10.54 19.26 9.21
#